data_AF-A0AAQ3DSP3-F1
#
_entry.id   AF-A0AAQ3DSP3-F1
#
_cell.length_a   1.000
_cell.length_b   1.000
_cell.length_c   1.000
_cell.angle_alpha   90.00
_cell.angle_beta   90.00
_cell.angle_gamma   90.00
#
_symmetry.space_group_name_H-M   'P 1'
#
loop_
_entity.id
_entity.type
_entity.pdbx_description
1 polymer ?
#
loop_
_entity_poly.entity_id
_entity_poly.type
_entity_poly.pdbx_seq_one_letter_code
_entity_poly.pdbx_strand_id
1 'polypeptide(L)'
;MIEIYKLRELKSKDLESYTHINPWWYKKINKLVFKLKKFITHFNVNPNDYLDFNMIQEVSLDKFFRSTNNYLHFLNPKLNHILTNKKLLAKFQNQIRNYVKLVGMNFAILTMIDFYNQLNDDEILNKKELVLNIANKTLNDKFQRFTIEVLKLIPNEYKSNLKDLYSENIKNELFNSSEFVRWTNKYVTRLFKTKKLKELDFLKIIYFCILENEFNRSFNLLIKEFINRL
;
A
#
# COMPACT_ATOMS: atom_id res chain seq x y z
N MET A 1 2.60 12.36 1.50
CA MET A 1 3.62 11.32 1.79
C MET A 1 3.04 9.91 1.66
N ILE A 2 2.08 9.51 2.50
CA ILE A 2 1.34 8.23 2.35
C ILE A 2 0.00 8.39 1.63
N GLU A 3 -0.47 9.62 1.46
CA GLU A 3 -1.72 9.98 0.77
C GLU A 3 -1.80 9.48 -0.68
N ILE A 4 -0.65 9.13 -1.29
CA ILE A 4 -0.60 8.46 -2.59
C ILE A 4 -1.30 7.08 -2.58
N TYR A 5 -1.52 6.53 -1.39
CA TYR A 5 -2.27 5.31 -1.15
C TYR A 5 -3.67 5.56 -0.57
N LYS A 6 -4.21 6.78 -0.69
CA LYS A 6 -5.61 7.06 -0.32
C LYS A 6 -6.53 6.26 -1.25
N LEU A 7 -7.52 5.59 -0.67
CA LEU A 7 -8.54 4.84 -1.40
C LEU A 7 -9.52 5.81 -2.07
N ARG A 8 -9.98 5.48 -3.28
CA ARG A 8 -11.05 6.20 -3.97
C ARG A 8 -12.39 6.00 -3.24
N GLU A 9 -13.30 6.96 -3.40
CA GLU A 9 -14.69 6.78 -3.01
C GLU A 9 -15.35 5.70 -3.89
N LEU A 10 -16.24 4.93 -3.28
CA LEU A 10 -16.98 3.87 -3.97
C LEU A 10 -18.27 4.43 -4.57
N LYS A 11 -18.52 4.10 -5.83
CA LYS A 11 -19.76 4.43 -6.53
C LYS A 11 -20.80 3.31 -6.32
N SER A 12 -22.06 3.56 -6.64
CA SER A 12 -23.12 2.54 -6.51
C SER A 12 -22.79 1.24 -7.27
N LYS A 13 -22.27 1.35 -8.51
CA LYS A 13 -21.82 0.20 -9.31
C LYS A 13 -20.76 -0.64 -8.59
N ASP A 14 -19.84 0.00 -7.87
CA ASP A 14 -18.81 -0.72 -7.10
C ASP A 14 -19.41 -1.56 -5.97
N LEU A 15 -20.45 -1.04 -5.32
CA LEU A 15 -21.15 -1.74 -4.23
C LEU A 15 -21.97 -2.91 -4.76
N GLU A 16 -22.57 -2.78 -5.95
CA GLU A 16 -23.25 -3.87 -6.64
C GLU A 16 -22.26 -4.99 -7.01
N SER A 17 -21.14 -4.65 -7.66
CA SER A 17 -20.10 -5.62 -8.00
C SER A 17 -19.46 -6.28 -6.77
N TYR A 18 -19.41 -5.58 -5.64
CA TYR A 18 -18.94 -6.16 -4.39
C TYR A 18 -19.82 -7.32 -3.88
N THR A 19 -21.10 -7.37 -4.24
CA THR A 19 -21.99 -8.47 -3.82
C THR A 19 -21.60 -9.83 -4.39
N HIS A 20 -20.84 -9.85 -5.50
CA HIS A 20 -20.31 -11.08 -6.11
C HIS A 20 -19.06 -11.63 -5.39
N ILE A 21 -18.55 -10.89 -4.40
CA ILE A 21 -17.30 -11.19 -3.73
C ILE A 21 -17.59 -11.82 -2.36
N ASN A 22 -17.22 -13.10 -2.18
CA ASN A 22 -17.23 -13.73 -0.86
C ASN A 22 -15.98 -13.31 -0.04
N PRO A 23 -16.12 -12.69 1.13
CA PRO A 23 -15.01 -12.04 1.83
C PRO A 23 -14.19 -12.98 2.76
N TRP A 24 -13.36 -13.87 2.19
CA TRP A 24 -12.53 -14.80 2.98
C TRP A 24 -11.42 -14.13 3.82
N TRP A 25 -11.13 -12.86 3.57
CA TRP A 25 -10.04 -12.10 4.20
C TRP A 25 -10.40 -11.43 5.51
N TYR A 26 -11.66 -11.46 5.95
CA TYR A 26 -12.11 -10.72 7.14
C TYR A 26 -11.24 -10.95 8.38
N LYS A 27 -10.84 -12.20 8.65
CA LYS A 27 -9.95 -12.51 9.79
C LYS A 27 -8.61 -11.75 9.72
N LYS A 28 -8.02 -11.63 8.52
CA LYS A 28 -6.75 -10.92 8.30
C LYS A 28 -6.93 -9.41 8.51
N ILE A 29 -7.99 -8.84 7.94
CA ILE A 29 -8.32 -7.42 8.08
C ILE A 29 -8.62 -7.05 9.53
N ASN A 30 -9.48 -7.80 10.22
CA ASN A 30 -9.84 -7.52 11.60
C ASN A 30 -8.62 -7.57 12.53
N LYS A 31 -7.68 -8.48 12.28
CA LYS A 31 -6.40 -8.52 13.01
C LYS A 31 -5.56 -7.26 12.78
N LEU A 32 -5.58 -6.68 11.58
CA LEU A 32 -4.89 -5.42 11.28
C LEU A 32 -5.60 -4.24 11.95
N VAL A 33 -6.93 -4.15 11.84
CA VAL A 33 -7.75 -3.12 12.50
C VAL A 33 -7.51 -3.12 14.00
N PHE A 34 -7.57 -4.28 14.65
CA PHE A 34 -7.26 -4.42 16.08
C PHE A 34 -5.87 -3.89 16.43
N LYS A 35 -4.83 -4.27 15.67
CA LYS A 35 -3.46 -3.78 15.89
C LYS A 35 -3.35 -2.26 15.73
N LEU A 36 -4.05 -1.69 14.75
CA LEU A 36 -4.06 -0.25 14.50
C LEU A 36 -4.74 0.51 15.63
N LYS A 37 -5.92 0.04 16.06
CA LYS A 37 -6.65 0.63 17.20
C LYS A 37 -5.87 0.53 18.50
N LYS A 38 -5.29 -0.64 18.81
CA LYS A 38 -4.43 -0.84 19.98
C LYS A 38 -3.23 0.11 20.00
N PHE A 39 -2.71 0.51 18.84
CA PHE A 39 -1.63 1.49 18.82
C PHE A 39 -2.11 2.91 19.07
N ILE A 40 -3.26 3.29 18.54
CA ILE A 40 -3.83 4.62 18.78
C ILE A 40 -3.99 4.89 20.29
N THR A 41 -4.37 3.88 21.08
CA THR A 41 -4.53 4.03 22.54
C THR A 41 -3.24 4.44 23.26
N HIS A 42 -2.05 4.21 22.68
CA HIS A 42 -0.78 4.63 23.28
C HIS A 42 -0.58 6.15 23.25
N PHE A 43 -1.46 6.89 22.56
CA PHE A 43 -1.42 8.34 22.43
C PHE A 43 -2.51 9.03 23.25
N ASN A 44 -3.19 8.31 24.15
CA ASN A 44 -4.30 8.83 24.97
C ASN A 44 -5.41 9.49 24.14
N VAL A 45 -5.67 8.99 22.94
CA VAL A 45 -6.79 9.41 22.09
C VAL A 45 -7.70 8.22 21.82
N ASN A 46 -8.98 8.48 21.55
CA ASN A 46 -9.95 7.43 21.30
C ASN A 46 -9.71 6.80 19.90
N PRO A 47 -9.46 5.49 19.79
CA PRO A 47 -9.27 4.84 18.50
C PRO A 47 -10.46 4.95 17.55
N ASN A 48 -11.67 5.09 18.11
CA ASN A 48 -12.90 5.19 17.32
C ASN A 48 -13.01 6.52 16.57
N ASP A 49 -12.25 7.55 16.95
CA ASP A 49 -12.22 8.83 16.21
C ASP A 49 -11.54 8.66 14.84
N TYR A 50 -10.75 7.59 14.66
CA TYR A 50 -9.96 7.33 13.46
C TYR A 50 -10.37 6.03 12.75
N LEU A 51 -10.74 4.99 13.50
CA LEU A 51 -11.24 3.70 13.02
C LEU A 51 -12.48 3.31 13.82
N ASP A 52 -13.63 3.78 13.36
CA ASP A 52 -14.93 3.80 14.07
C ASP A 52 -15.71 2.47 14.03
N PHE A 53 -15.00 1.35 13.93
CA PHE A 53 -15.55 -0.01 13.92
C PHE A 53 -14.55 -1.00 14.52
N ASN A 54 -15.00 -2.16 14.99
CA ASN A 54 -14.11 -3.20 15.52
C ASN A 54 -13.87 -4.31 14.51
N MET A 55 -14.94 -4.72 13.83
CA MET A 55 -14.92 -5.77 12.83
C MET A 55 -15.47 -5.22 11.51
N ILE A 56 -14.84 -5.55 10.39
CA ILE A 56 -15.30 -5.10 9.06
C ILE A 56 -16.74 -5.54 8.76
N GLN A 57 -17.20 -6.66 9.33
CA GLN A 57 -18.56 -7.16 9.15
C GLN A 57 -19.63 -6.28 9.82
N GLU A 58 -19.24 -5.40 10.73
CA GLU A 58 -20.16 -4.48 11.43
C GLU A 58 -20.50 -3.24 10.58
N VAL A 59 -19.84 -3.06 9.44
CA VAL A 59 -19.91 -1.83 8.63
C VAL A 59 -20.02 -2.12 7.15
N SER A 60 -20.56 -1.16 6.39
CA SER A 60 -20.54 -1.21 4.93
C SER A 60 -19.11 -1.07 4.39
N LEU A 61 -18.87 -1.56 3.18
CA LEU A 61 -17.56 -1.46 2.53
C LEU A 61 -17.12 0.01 2.36
N ASP A 62 -18.05 0.89 1.99
CA ASP A 62 -17.79 2.32 1.87
C ASP A 62 -17.34 2.93 3.21
N LYS A 63 -18.04 2.61 4.30
CA LYS A 63 -17.64 3.04 5.64
C LYS A 63 -16.26 2.50 6.01
N PHE A 64 -15.98 1.24 5.72
CA PHE A 64 -14.66 0.64 5.95
C PHE A 64 -13.53 1.37 5.20
N PHE A 65 -13.75 1.76 3.94
CA PHE A 65 -12.77 2.49 3.14
C PHE A 65 -12.55 3.91 3.65
N ARG A 66 -13.65 4.62 3.95
CA ARG A 66 -13.59 5.96 4.56
C ARG A 66 -12.82 5.94 5.88
N SER A 67 -13.10 4.99 6.75
CA SER A 67 -12.40 4.87 8.04
C SER A 67 -10.92 4.46 7.87
N THR A 68 -10.59 3.63 6.87
CA THR A 68 -9.18 3.33 6.52
C THR A 68 -8.43 4.58 6.05
N ASN A 69 -9.08 5.44 5.26
CA ASN A 69 -8.53 6.74 4.89
C ASN A 69 -8.43 7.68 6.10
N ASN A 70 -9.41 7.66 7.00
CA ASN A 70 -9.46 8.52 8.19
C ASN A 70 -8.28 8.27 9.15
N TYR A 71 -7.76 7.04 9.19
CA TYR A 71 -6.52 6.72 9.91
C TYR A 71 -5.32 7.61 9.51
N LEU A 72 -5.30 8.15 8.29
CA LEU A 72 -4.26 9.10 7.87
C LEU A 72 -4.27 10.38 8.71
N HIS A 73 -5.42 10.84 9.19
CA HIS A 73 -5.49 12.01 10.07
C HIS A 73 -4.81 11.75 11.42
N PHE A 74 -4.77 10.50 11.88
CA PHE A 74 -3.97 10.12 13.05
C PHE A 74 -2.47 10.06 12.73
N LEU A 75 -2.09 9.45 11.61
CA LEU A 75 -0.70 9.14 11.30
C LEU A 75 0.07 10.35 10.74
N ASN A 76 -0.53 11.11 9.80
CA ASN A 76 0.14 12.17 9.05
C ASN A 76 0.80 13.25 9.93
N PRO A 77 0.13 13.80 10.97
CA PRO A 77 0.74 14.82 11.83
C PRO A 77 2.02 14.32 12.54
N LYS A 78 2.10 13.00 12.76
CA LYS A 78 3.21 12.36 13.48
C LYS A 78 4.38 12.00 12.57
N LEU A 79 4.15 11.85 11.25
CA LEU A 79 5.18 11.40 10.31
C LEU A 79 6.39 12.35 10.25
N ASN A 80 6.16 13.66 10.29
CA ASN A 80 7.26 14.64 10.28
C ASN A 80 8.21 14.43 11.47
N HIS A 81 7.67 14.13 12.65
CA HIS A 81 8.46 13.82 13.84
C HIS A 81 9.16 12.45 13.72
N ILE A 82 8.45 11.43 13.23
CA ILE A 82 8.99 10.06 13.05
C ILE A 82 10.21 10.07 12.12
N LEU A 83 10.21 10.91 11.09
CA LEU A 83 11.26 10.99 10.08
C LEU A 83 12.45 11.87 10.48
N THR A 84 12.51 12.35 11.72
CA THR A 84 13.65 13.16 12.20
C THR A 84 14.88 12.34 12.57
N ASN A 85 14.72 11.08 12.99
CA ASN A 85 15.86 10.21 13.27
C ASN A 85 15.54 8.71 13.11
N LYS A 86 16.59 7.89 13.00
CA LYS A 86 16.50 6.43 12.79
C LYS A 86 15.79 5.68 13.92
N LYS A 87 16.01 6.08 15.19
CA LYS A 87 15.42 5.40 16.35
C LYS A 87 13.90 5.53 16.36
N LEU A 88 13.39 6.72 16.03
CA LEU A 88 11.96 6.97 15.89
C LEU A 88 11.37 6.19 14.73
N LEU A 89 11.98 6.24 13.53
CA LEU A 89 11.50 5.44 12.41
C LEU A 89 11.44 3.94 12.75
N ALA A 90 12.46 3.39 13.40
CA ALA A 90 12.49 2.00 13.84
C ALA A 90 11.36 1.68 14.84
N LYS A 91 11.11 2.56 15.82
CA LYS A 91 10.03 2.41 16.82
C LYS A 91 8.64 2.35 16.17
N PHE A 92 8.40 3.17 15.14
CA PHE A 92 7.09 3.28 14.48
C PHE A 92 6.94 2.38 13.25
N GLN A 93 8.02 1.75 12.77
CA GLN A 93 8.05 0.98 11.54
C GLN A 93 6.99 -0.12 11.51
N ASN A 94 6.84 -0.90 12.57
CA ASN A 94 5.85 -1.99 12.59
C ASN A 94 4.42 -1.47 12.37
N GLN A 95 4.14 -0.26 12.83
CA GLN A 95 2.82 0.31 12.70
C GLN A 95 2.53 0.93 11.36
N ILE A 96 3.53 1.58 10.77
CA ILE A 96 3.50 1.97 9.36
C ILE A 96 3.23 0.73 8.50
N ARG A 97 3.94 -0.38 8.75
CA ARG A 97 3.74 -1.65 8.03
C ARG A 97 2.31 -2.19 8.21
N ASN A 98 1.76 -2.19 9.42
CA ASN A 98 0.38 -2.67 9.66
C ASN A 98 -0.65 -1.84 8.91
N TYR A 99 -0.48 -0.51 8.88
CA TYR A 99 -1.40 0.37 8.16
C TYR A 99 -1.31 0.14 6.65
N VAL A 100 -0.10 0.11 6.10
CA VAL A 100 0.10 -0.11 4.66
C VAL A 100 -0.39 -1.48 4.21
N LYS A 101 -0.26 -2.52 5.07
CA LYS A 101 -0.86 -3.84 4.80
C LYS A 101 -2.38 -3.76 4.66
N LEU A 102 -3.05 -2.99 5.53
CA LEU A 102 -4.49 -2.79 5.44
C LEU A 102 -4.84 -2.09 4.13
N VAL A 103 -4.08 -1.04 3.77
CA VAL A 103 -4.28 -0.31 2.52
C VAL A 103 -4.06 -1.19 1.29
N GLY A 104 -3.01 -2.00 1.25
CA GLY A 104 -2.76 -2.94 0.15
C GLY A 104 -3.86 -3.98 0.00
N MET A 105 -4.39 -4.50 1.12
CA MET A 105 -5.58 -5.37 1.09
C MET A 105 -6.81 -4.65 0.54
N ASN A 106 -7.05 -3.38 0.91
CA ASN A 106 -8.18 -2.62 0.40
C ASN A 106 -8.07 -2.32 -1.10
N PHE A 107 -6.86 -2.03 -1.60
CA PHE A 107 -6.62 -1.92 -3.05
C PHE A 107 -6.83 -3.23 -3.78
N ALA A 108 -6.50 -4.37 -3.17
CA ALA A 108 -6.81 -5.67 -3.77
C ALA A 108 -8.32 -5.92 -3.82
N ILE A 109 -9.09 -5.52 -2.80
CA ILE A 109 -10.56 -5.56 -2.85
C ILE A 109 -11.09 -4.66 -3.98
N LEU A 110 -10.55 -3.46 -4.15
CA LEU A 110 -10.88 -2.57 -5.29
C LEU A 110 -10.61 -3.25 -6.63
N THR A 111 -9.48 -3.95 -6.77
CA THR A 111 -9.16 -4.67 -8.00
C THR A 111 -10.15 -5.79 -8.29
N MET A 112 -10.64 -6.49 -7.26
CA MET A 112 -11.70 -7.49 -7.41
C MET A 112 -13.02 -6.86 -7.86
N ILE A 113 -13.37 -5.70 -7.29
CA ILE A 113 -14.55 -4.93 -7.67
C ILE A 113 -14.43 -4.48 -9.14
N ASP A 114 -13.29 -3.91 -9.53
CA ASP A 114 -13.02 -3.48 -10.90
C ASP A 114 -13.07 -4.66 -11.89
N PHE A 115 -12.66 -5.86 -11.47
CA PHE A 115 -12.83 -7.09 -12.25
C PHE A 115 -14.30 -7.45 -12.48
N TYR A 116 -15.13 -7.44 -11.43
CA TYR A 116 -16.57 -7.73 -11.59
C TYR A 116 -17.31 -6.62 -12.34
N ASN A 117 -16.88 -5.36 -12.20
CA ASN A 117 -17.37 -4.25 -13.01
C ASN A 117 -17.16 -4.54 -14.51
N GLN A 118 -15.96 -4.99 -14.91
CA GLN A 118 -15.63 -5.29 -16.31
C GLN A 118 -16.30 -6.58 -16.82
N LEU A 119 -16.43 -7.61 -15.97
CA LEU A 119 -17.16 -8.83 -16.33
C LEU A 119 -18.64 -8.57 -16.65
N ASN A 120 -19.24 -7.55 -16.04
CA ASN A 120 -20.63 -7.18 -16.31
C ASN A 120 -20.80 -6.40 -17.61
N ASP A 121 -19.71 -5.82 -18.14
CA ASP A 121 -19.72 -4.94 -19.30
C ASP A 121 -19.25 -5.66 -20.59
N ASP A 122 -18.31 -6.62 -20.48
CA ASP A 122 -17.62 -7.24 -21.61
C ASP A 122 -17.69 -8.78 -21.60
N GLU A 123 -17.64 -9.40 -22.78
CA GLU A 123 -17.45 -10.86 -22.91
C GLU A 123 -15.98 -11.22 -22.67
N ILE A 124 -15.69 -11.81 -21.50
CA ILE A 124 -14.31 -12.12 -21.08
C ILE A 124 -14.00 -13.61 -21.21
N LEU A 125 -13.10 -13.94 -22.14
CA LEU A 125 -12.65 -15.32 -22.39
C LEU A 125 -11.66 -15.84 -21.33
N ASN A 126 -10.82 -14.96 -20.76
CA ASN A 126 -9.79 -15.34 -19.77
C ASN A 126 -9.84 -14.48 -18.50
N LYS A 127 -10.59 -14.96 -17.49
CA LYS A 127 -10.78 -14.28 -16.21
C LYS A 127 -9.48 -14.02 -15.44
N LYS A 128 -8.54 -14.98 -15.48
CA LYS A 128 -7.28 -14.87 -14.73
C LYS A 128 -6.38 -13.80 -15.33
N GLU A 129 -6.29 -13.76 -16.66
CA GLU A 129 -5.56 -12.72 -17.38
C GLU A 129 -6.15 -11.33 -17.15
N LEU A 130 -7.49 -11.21 -17.14
CA LEU A 130 -8.14 -9.95 -16.80
C LEU A 130 -7.74 -9.44 -15.41
N VAL A 131 -7.79 -10.31 -14.39
CA VAL A 131 -7.36 -9.93 -13.04
C VAL A 131 -5.89 -9.52 -13.02
N LEU A 132 -5.01 -10.25 -13.71
CA LEU A 132 -3.59 -9.92 -13.79
C LEU A 132 -3.38 -8.53 -14.41
N ASN A 133 -4.12 -8.19 -15.46
CA ASN A 133 -4.02 -6.89 -16.14
C ASN A 133 -4.46 -5.74 -15.23
N ILE A 134 -5.61 -5.86 -14.57
CA ILE A 134 -6.13 -4.83 -13.64
C ILE A 134 -5.17 -4.68 -12.43
N ALA A 135 -4.72 -5.81 -11.88
CA ALA A 135 -3.80 -5.84 -10.75
C ALA A 135 -2.46 -5.19 -11.09
N ASN A 136 -1.86 -5.55 -12.23
CA ASN A 136 -0.58 -5.00 -12.66
C ASN A 136 -0.66 -3.52 -12.99
N LYS A 137 -1.78 -3.03 -13.55
CA LYS A 137 -2.01 -1.59 -13.69
C LYS A 137 -1.92 -0.88 -12.34
N THR A 138 -2.64 -1.38 -11.34
CA THR A 138 -2.61 -0.81 -9.97
C THR A 138 -1.20 -0.84 -9.37
N LEU A 139 -0.49 -1.97 -9.50
CA LEU A 139 0.86 -2.13 -8.95
C LEU A 139 1.88 -1.23 -9.65
N ASN A 140 1.80 -1.12 -10.97
CA ASN A 140 2.68 -0.26 -11.76
C ASN A 140 2.45 1.22 -11.44
N ASP A 141 1.21 1.66 -11.27
CA ASP A 141 0.90 3.04 -10.87
C ASP A 141 1.50 3.38 -9.50
N LYS A 142 1.41 2.46 -8.53
CA LYS A 142 2.02 2.66 -7.20
C LYS A 142 3.54 2.64 -7.25
N PHE A 143 4.12 1.72 -8.01
CA PHE A 143 5.56 1.64 -8.19
C PHE A 143 6.11 2.88 -8.90
N GLN A 144 5.46 3.35 -9.96
CA GLN A 144 5.83 4.60 -10.63
C GLN A 144 5.79 5.77 -9.65
N ARG A 145 4.78 5.84 -8.77
CA ARG A 145 4.76 6.89 -7.75
C ARG A 145 5.89 6.76 -6.74
N PHE A 146 6.21 5.55 -6.30
CA PHE A 146 7.36 5.27 -5.45
C PHE A 146 8.67 5.75 -6.10
N THR A 147 8.92 5.39 -7.36
CA THR A 147 10.15 5.79 -8.07
C THR A 147 10.28 7.32 -8.17
N ILE A 148 9.18 8.02 -8.50
CA ILE A 148 9.14 9.48 -8.55
C ILE A 148 9.51 10.10 -7.20
N GLU A 149 8.93 9.62 -6.10
CA GLU A 149 9.19 10.18 -4.77
C GLU A 149 10.62 9.88 -4.28
N VAL A 150 11.17 8.69 -4.58
CA VAL A 150 12.56 8.36 -4.28
C VAL A 150 13.52 9.23 -5.09
N LEU A 151 13.32 9.35 -6.40
CA LEU A 151 14.21 10.10 -7.29
C LEU A 151 14.20 11.61 -7.01
N LYS A 152 13.15 12.16 -6.40
CA LYS A 152 13.17 13.57 -5.93
C LYS A 152 14.20 13.82 -4.84
N LEU A 153 14.52 12.82 -4.03
CA LEU A 153 15.37 12.92 -2.84
C LEU A 153 16.84 12.55 -3.10
N ILE A 154 17.13 11.95 -4.25
CA ILE A 154 18.49 11.58 -4.65
C ILE A 154 19.15 12.75 -5.39
N PRO A 155 20.42 13.12 -5.11
CA PRO A 155 21.13 14.12 -5.90
C PRO A 155 21.25 13.71 -7.38
N ASN A 156 21.18 14.67 -8.30
CA ASN A 156 21.08 14.40 -9.75
C ASN A 156 22.19 13.49 -10.28
N GLU A 157 23.43 13.69 -9.84
CA GLU A 157 24.61 12.89 -10.21
C GLU A 157 24.52 11.39 -9.83
N TYR A 158 23.55 11.00 -9.00
CA TYR A 158 23.34 9.62 -8.54
C TYR A 158 22.02 9.00 -9.04
N LYS A 159 21.22 9.71 -9.85
CA LYS A 159 19.89 9.24 -10.26
C LYS A 159 19.90 8.16 -11.33
N SER A 160 20.86 8.21 -12.27
CA SER A 160 20.91 7.29 -13.43
C SER A 160 20.88 5.83 -13.00
N ASN A 161 21.72 5.46 -12.02
CA ASN A 161 21.82 4.10 -11.50
C ASN A 161 20.48 3.50 -11.01
N LEU A 162 19.55 4.35 -10.53
CA LEU A 162 18.22 3.89 -10.11
C LEU A 162 17.21 3.91 -11.24
N LYS A 163 17.33 4.84 -12.20
CA LYS A 163 16.42 4.89 -13.36
C LYS A 163 16.54 3.64 -14.23
N ASP A 164 17.77 3.21 -14.48
CA ASP A 164 18.03 2.01 -15.30
C ASP A 164 17.40 0.78 -14.63
N LEU A 165 17.57 0.67 -13.31
CA LEU A 165 16.97 -0.37 -12.49
C LEU A 165 15.44 -0.39 -12.62
N TYR A 166 14.76 0.77 -12.60
CA TYR A 166 13.30 0.82 -12.64
C TYR A 166 12.68 0.59 -14.03
N SER A 167 13.49 0.45 -15.07
CA SER A 167 13.01 0.29 -16.46
C SER A 167 12.79 -1.17 -16.89
N GLU A 168 13.12 -2.14 -16.03
CA GLU A 168 12.93 -3.56 -16.31
C GLU A 168 11.43 -3.93 -16.26
N ASN A 169 10.90 -4.43 -17.39
CA ASN A 169 9.50 -4.87 -17.49
C ASN A 169 9.37 -6.37 -17.21
N ILE A 170 8.53 -6.74 -16.24
CA ILE A 170 8.12 -8.13 -16.00
C ILE A 170 6.79 -8.37 -16.72
N LYS A 171 6.72 -9.37 -17.60
CA LYS A 171 5.50 -9.78 -18.30
C LYS A 171 4.95 -11.08 -17.72
N ASN A 172 3.63 -11.24 -17.77
CA ASN A 172 2.86 -12.46 -17.48
C ASN A 172 2.79 -12.94 -16.01
N GLU A 173 3.22 -12.12 -15.05
CA GLU A 173 3.05 -12.40 -13.62
C GLU A 173 2.58 -11.14 -12.87
N LEU A 174 2.13 -11.31 -11.63
CA LEU A 174 1.88 -10.18 -10.75
C LEU A 174 3.19 -9.45 -10.45
N PHE A 175 3.23 -8.16 -10.75
CA PHE A 175 4.39 -7.31 -10.53
C PHE A 175 4.81 -7.34 -9.06
N ASN A 176 6.10 -7.58 -8.83
CA ASN A 176 6.69 -7.67 -7.50
C ASN A 176 7.82 -6.67 -7.35
N SER A 177 7.57 -5.61 -6.59
CA SER A 177 8.55 -4.53 -6.38
C SER A 177 9.65 -4.87 -5.36
N SER A 178 9.60 -6.04 -4.72
CA SER A 178 10.49 -6.38 -3.59
C SER A 178 11.98 -6.28 -3.93
N GLU A 179 12.38 -6.71 -5.13
CA GLU A 179 13.79 -6.65 -5.57
C GLU A 179 14.23 -5.21 -5.81
N PHE A 180 13.42 -4.41 -6.52
CA PHE A 180 13.68 -2.99 -6.73
C PHE A 180 13.78 -2.23 -5.40
N VAL A 181 12.90 -2.52 -4.43
CA VAL A 181 12.97 -1.94 -3.09
C VAL A 181 14.24 -2.37 -2.36
N ARG A 182 14.64 -3.64 -2.45
CA ARG A 182 15.88 -4.14 -1.85
C ARG A 182 17.11 -3.44 -2.43
N TRP A 183 17.17 -3.30 -3.75
CA TRP A 183 18.27 -2.61 -4.43
C TRP A 183 18.29 -1.12 -4.11
N THR A 184 17.14 -0.46 -4.11
CA THR A 184 16.99 0.94 -3.68
C THR A 184 17.54 1.12 -2.27
N ASN A 185 17.10 0.31 -1.30
CA ASN A 185 17.59 0.35 0.07
C ASN A 185 19.11 0.18 0.17
N LYS A 186 19.69 -0.79 -0.54
CA LYS A 186 21.15 -1.01 -0.58
C LYS A 186 21.88 0.21 -1.14
N TYR A 187 21.39 0.75 -2.24
CA TYR A 187 21.99 1.89 -2.93
C TYR A 187 21.99 3.15 -2.05
N VAL A 188 20.84 3.51 -1.49
CA VAL A 188 20.73 4.73 -0.66
C VAL A 188 21.45 4.60 0.68
N THR A 189 21.56 3.38 1.21
CA THR A 189 22.41 3.12 2.39
C THR A 189 23.88 3.39 2.08
N ARG A 190 24.36 3.02 0.89
CA ARG A 190 25.73 3.32 0.46
C ARG A 190 25.95 4.82 0.30
N LEU A 191 25.02 5.53 -0.34
CA LEU A 191 25.09 7.00 -0.47
C LEU A 191 25.11 7.69 0.89
N PHE A 192 24.26 7.26 1.82
CA PHE A 192 24.24 7.79 3.18
C PHE A 192 25.56 7.53 3.92
N LYS A 193 26.08 6.29 3.89
CA LYS A 193 27.37 5.94 4.53
C LYS A 193 28.55 6.73 3.98
N THR A 194 28.50 7.09 2.70
CA THR A 194 29.52 7.92 2.02
C THR A 194 29.23 9.42 2.11
N LYS A 195 28.27 9.84 2.94
CA LYS A 195 27.87 11.25 3.16
C LYS A 195 27.37 11.97 1.90
N LYS A 196 26.96 11.22 0.88
CA LYS A 196 26.39 11.72 -0.38
C LYS A 196 24.88 12.00 -0.30
N LEU A 197 24.26 11.67 0.82
CA LEU A 197 22.82 11.82 1.07
C LEU A 197 22.60 12.29 2.51
N LYS A 198 21.77 13.31 2.71
CA LYS A 198 21.43 13.84 4.03
C LYS A 198 20.57 12.82 4.81
N GLU A 199 20.64 12.85 6.14
CA GLU A 199 19.91 11.90 6.98
C GLU A 199 18.39 11.96 6.77
N LEU A 200 17.81 13.16 6.69
CA LEU A 200 16.37 13.33 6.46
C LEU A 200 15.92 12.69 5.14
N ASP A 201 16.68 12.90 4.06
CA ASP A 201 16.36 12.35 2.74
C ASP A 201 16.52 10.83 2.73
N PHE A 202 17.58 10.32 3.36
CA PHE A 202 17.77 8.88 3.60
C PHE A 202 16.57 8.27 4.34
N LEU A 203 16.15 8.87 5.46
CA LEU A 203 15.01 8.38 6.26
C LEU A 203 13.70 8.38 5.48
N LYS A 204 13.44 9.42 4.68
CA LYS A 204 12.27 9.50 3.79
C LYS A 204 12.30 8.39 2.73
N ILE A 205 13.46 8.10 2.14
CA ILE A 205 13.57 7.02 1.16
C ILE A 205 13.34 5.66 1.83
N ILE A 206 13.94 5.39 3.00
CA ILE A 206 13.69 4.16 3.74
C ILE A 206 12.20 4.02 4.09
N TYR A 207 11.55 5.11 4.45
CA TYR A 207 10.11 5.15 4.67
C TYR A 207 9.32 4.75 3.40
N PHE A 208 9.62 5.33 2.25
CA PHE A 208 8.98 4.95 0.98
C PHE A 208 9.20 3.48 0.62
N CYS A 209 10.40 2.95 0.85
CA CYS A 209 10.69 1.53 0.68
C CYS A 209 9.84 0.64 1.59
N ILE A 210 9.57 1.05 2.83
CA ILE A 210 8.66 0.33 3.73
C ILE A 210 7.23 0.33 3.18
N LEU A 211 6.77 1.48 2.66
CA LEU A 211 5.42 1.59 2.09
C LEU A 211 5.28 0.66 0.88
N GLU A 212 6.15 0.80 -0.11
CA GLU A 212 6.06 0.06 -1.38
C GLU A 212 6.11 -1.46 -1.14
N ASN A 213 7.07 -1.92 -0.34
CA ASN A 213 7.25 -3.35 -0.09
C ASN A 213 6.06 -3.98 0.65
N GLU A 214 5.49 -3.28 1.64
CA GLU A 214 4.32 -3.80 2.35
C GLU A 214 3.03 -3.71 1.54
N PHE A 215 2.88 -2.65 0.75
CA PHE A 215 1.75 -2.49 -0.16
C PHE A 215 1.74 -3.63 -1.18
N ASN A 216 2.83 -3.76 -1.96
CA ASN A 216 2.96 -4.77 -3.00
C ASN A 216 2.74 -6.19 -2.45
N ARG A 217 3.37 -6.53 -1.33
CA ARG A 217 3.22 -7.85 -0.70
C ARG A 217 1.79 -8.15 -0.27
N SER A 218 1.13 -7.22 0.42
CA SER A 218 -0.22 -7.45 0.96
C SER A 218 -1.29 -7.45 -0.13
N PHE A 219 -1.13 -6.61 -1.15
CA PHE A 219 -1.95 -6.60 -2.35
C PHE A 219 -1.83 -7.94 -3.10
N ASN A 220 -0.59 -8.32 -3.45
CA ASN A 220 -0.32 -9.57 -4.18
C ASN A 220 -0.79 -10.81 -3.45
N LEU A 221 -0.69 -10.84 -2.11
CA LEU A 221 -1.21 -11.94 -1.30
C LEU A 221 -2.71 -12.15 -1.57
N LEU A 222 -3.49 -11.07 -1.52
CA LEU A 222 -4.94 -11.17 -1.63
C LEU A 222 -5.39 -11.42 -3.07
N ILE A 223 -4.72 -10.83 -4.07
CA ILE A 223 -5.00 -11.09 -5.49
C ILE A 223 -4.66 -12.52 -5.88
N LYS A 224 -3.54 -13.09 -5.43
CA LYS A 224 -3.22 -14.50 -5.68
C LYS A 224 -4.28 -15.44 -5.12
N GLU A 225 -4.76 -15.17 -3.90
CA GLU A 225 -5.86 -15.93 -3.31
C GLU A 225 -7.15 -15.81 -4.11
N PHE A 226 -7.43 -14.65 -4.71
CA PHE A 226 -8.59 -14.46 -5.58
C PHE A 226 -8.47 -15.19 -6.90
N ILE A 227 -7.33 -15.07 -7.60
CA ILE A 227 -7.07 -15.79 -8.86
C ILE A 227 -7.24 -17.30 -8.69
N ASN A 228 -6.85 -17.85 -7.54
CA ASN A 228 -7.01 -19.28 -7.24
C ASN A 228 -8.47 -19.70 -6.97
N ARG A 229 -9.37 -18.74 -6.74
CA ARG A 229 -10.81 -18.96 -6.50
C ARG A 229 -11.67 -18.70 -7.73
N LEU A 230 -11.09 -18.15 -8.80
CA LEU A 230 -11.72 -17.95 -10.11
C LEU A 230 -11.66 -19.22 -10.96
#